data_AF-A0A127STH5-F1
#
_entry.id   AF-A0A127STH5-F1
#
_cell.length_a   1.000
_cell.length_b   1.000
_cell.length_c   1.000
_cell.angle_alpha   90.00
_cell.angle_beta   90.00
_cell.angle_gamma   90.00
#
_symmetry.space_group_name_H-M   'P 1'
#
loop_
_entity.id
_entity.type
_entity.pdbx_description
1 polymer ?
#
loop_
_entity_poly.entity_id
_entity_poly.type
_entity_poly.pdbx_seq_one_letter_code
_entity_poly.pdbx_strand_id
1 'polypeptide(L)' 'LLPIFTFGKYYEDGGKYYIPLSIQVHHAVCDGFHVCRFLDELQDLLNK' A
#
# COMPACT_ATOMS: atom_id res chain seq x y z
N LEU A 1 4.32 -17.79 -2.42
CA LEU A 1 4.83 -16.63 -1.63
C LEU A 1 3.62 -15.98 -0.97
N LEU A 2 3.72 -15.63 0.32
CA LEU A 2 2.71 -14.78 0.95
C LEU A 2 2.94 -13.32 0.53
N PRO A 3 1.92 -12.45 0.58
CA PRO A 3 2.10 -11.02 0.40
C PRO A 3 3.10 -10.48 1.43
N ILE A 4 4.08 -9.70 0.98
CA ILE A 4 5.05 -9.02 1.84
C ILE A 4 4.81 -7.52 1.71
N PHE A 5 4.66 -6.86 2.85
CA PHE A 5 4.48 -5.42 2.96
C PHE A 5 5.70 -4.80 3.62
N THR A 6 6.31 -3.82 2.96
CA THR A 6 7.47 -3.09 3.48
C THR A 6 7.14 -1.62 3.57
N PHE A 7 7.21 -1.09 4.79
CA PHE A 7 6.97 0.33 5.07
C PHE A 7 8.30 1.08 5.14
N GLY A 8 8.37 2.21 4.44
CA GLY A 8 9.48 3.15 4.52
C GLY A 8 9.32 4.11 5.69
N LYS A 9 10.32 4.99 5.87
CA LYS A 9 10.22 6.11 6.80
C LYS A 9 9.15 7.09 6.31
N TYR A 10 8.23 7.49 7.19
CA TYR A 10 7.26 8.53 6.87
C TYR A 10 7.95 9.88 6.68
N TYR A 11 7.33 10.77 5.90
CA TYR A 11 7.78 12.13 5.68
C TYR A 11 6.60 13.09 5.59
N GLU A 12 6.85 14.36 5.84
CA GLU A 12 5.86 15.41 5.70
C GLU A 12 6.04 16.11 4.34
N ASP A 13 4.94 16.34 3.63
CA ASP A 13 4.91 17.13 2.41
C ASP A 13 3.61 17.96 2.36
N GLY A 14 3.75 19.28 2.28
CA GLY A 14 2.61 20.21 2.22
C GLY A 14 1.64 20.12 3.40
N GLY A 15 2.12 19.82 4.62
CA GLY A 15 1.30 19.66 5.82
C GLY A 15 0.55 18.33 5.91
N LYS A 16 0.89 17.35 5.06
CA LYS A 16 0.39 15.98 5.12
C LYS A 16 1.53 15.02 5.42
N TYR A 17 1.24 13.98 6.19
CA TYR A 17 2.17 12.88 6.43
C TYR A 17 1.95 11.78 5.40
N TYR A 18 3.03 11.38 4.72
CA TYR A 18 3.06 10.28 3.76
C TYR A 18 3.95 9.16 4.27
N ILE A 19 3.58 7.92 3.97
CA ILE A 19 4.39 6.73 4.27
C ILE A 19 4.58 5.91 2.99
N PRO A 20 5.83 5.68 2.54
CA PRO A 20 6.08 4.80 1.41
C PRO A 20 5.70 3.36 1.75
N LEU A 21 4.93 2.71 0.87
CA LEU A 21 4.54 1.32 1.00
C LEU A 21 4.96 0.55 -0.26
N SER A 22 5.72 -0.53 -0.07
CA SER A 22 6.03 -1.50 -1.12
C SER A 22 5.29 -2.80 -0.85
N ILE A 23 4.69 -3.37 -1.90
CA ILE A 23 3.91 -4.60 -1.83
C ILE A 23 4.51 -5.61 -2.81
N GLN A 24 4.93 -6.77 -2.31
CA GLN A 24 5.38 -7.89 -3.12
C GLN A 24 4.34 -9.01 -3.04
N VAL A 25 3.83 -9.43 -4.19
CA VAL A 25 2.82 -10.50 -4.31
C VAL A 25 3.22 -11.53 -5.35
N HIS A 26 2.64 -12.72 -5.23
CA HIS A 26 2.83 -13.79 -6.21
C HIS A 26 1.80 -13.69 -7.33
N HIS A 27 2.26 -13.51 -8.58
CA HIS A 27 1.39 -13.24 -9.74
C HIS A 27 0.39 -14.35 -10.09
N ALA A 28 0.61 -15.60 -9.64
CA ALA A 28 -0.36 -16.67 -9.85
C ALA A 28 -1.66 -16.52 -9.03
N VAL A 29 -1.70 -15.61 -8.04
CA VAL A 29 -2.86 -15.42 -7.15
C VAL A 29 -3.32 -13.96 -7.11
N CYS A 30 -2.40 -13.01 -7.27
CA CYS A 30 -2.71 -11.58 -7.30
C CYS A 30 -2.14 -10.92 -8.56
N ASP A 31 -2.91 -10.04 -9.18
CA ASP A 31 -2.47 -9.17 -10.28
C ASP A 31 -2.50 -7.70 -9.83
N GLY A 32 -2.27 -6.78 -10.78
CA GLY A 32 -2.32 -5.34 -10.50
C GLY A 32 -3.68 -4.87 -9.99
N PHE A 33 -4.79 -5.48 -10.41
CA PHE A 33 -6.12 -5.08 -9.96
C PHE A 33 -6.31 -5.35 -8.46
N HIS A 34 -5.89 -6.53 -8.00
CA HIS A 34 -5.97 -6.87 -6.57
C HIS A 34 -5.15 -5.92 -5.70
N VAL A 35 -3.95 -5.54 -6.17
CA VAL A 35 -3.06 -4.62 -5.44
C VAL A 35 -3.66 -3.21 -5.41
N CYS A 36 -4.16 -2.69 -6.53
CA CYS A 36 -4.79 -1.36 -6.57
C CYS A 36 -6.03 -1.30 -5.67
N ARG A 37 -6.92 -2.29 -5.78
CA ARG A 37 -8.12 -2.35 -4.94
C ARG A 37 -7.78 -2.37 -3.44
N PHE A 38 -6.76 -3.14 -3.05
CA PHE A 38 -6.27 -3.16 -1.66
C PHE A 38 -5.75 -1.78 -1.22
N LEU A 39 -4.97 -1.09 -2.06
CA LEU A 39 -4.43 0.23 -1.76
C LEU A 39 -5.54 1.28 -1.57
N ASP A 40 -6.58 1.25 -2.41
CA ASP A 40 -7.72 2.16 -2.31
C ASP A 40 -8.49 1.92 -1.00
N GLU A 41 -8.82 0.66 -0.69
CA GLU A 41 -9.50 0.30 0.56
C GLU A 41 -8.65 0.66 1.80
N LEU A 42 -7.33 0.46 1.74
CA LEU A 42 -6.40 0.85 2.80
C LEU A 42 -6.38 2.36 3.01
N GLN A 43 -6.30 3.14 1.93
CA GLN A 43 -6.28 4.60 2.01
C GLN A 43 -7.59 5.16 2.57
N ASP A 44 -8.74 4.58 2.17
CA ASP A 44 -10.05 4.95 2.71
C ASP A 44 -10.17 4.63 4.20
N LEU A 45 -9.60 3.51 4.67
CA LEU A 45 -9.56 3.19 6.10
C LEU A 45 -8.71 4.16 6.91
N LEU A 46 -7.61 4.66 6.34
CA LEU A 46 -6.73 5.64 6.99
C LEU A 46 -7.28 7.07 6.99
N ASN A 47 -8.14 7.40 6.02
CA ASN A 47 -8.78 8.71 5.90
C ASN A 47 -10.00 8.88 6.81
N LYS A 48 -10.48 7.80 7.44
CA LYS A 48 -11.52 7.84 8.47
C LYS A 48 -10.95 8.30 9.80
#